data_AF-A0A9D6LXD1-F1
#
_entry.id   AF-A0A9D6LXD1-F1
#
_cell.length_a   1.000
_cell.length_b   1.000
_cell.length_c   1.000
_cell.angle_alpha   90.00
_cell.angle_beta   90.00
_cell.angle_gamma   90.00
#
_symmetry.space_group_name_H-M   'P 1'
#
loop_
_entity.id
_entity.type
_entity.pdbx_description
1 polymer ?
#
loop_
_entity_poly.entity_id
_entity_poly.type
_entity_poly.pdbx_seq_one_letter_code
_entity_poly.pdbx_strand_id
1 'polypeptide(L)'
;FLRRIQNKIKVDTITPEIFDQILERVCSDYQIVFDPDVADYLRQQCNPDGKGVLRACYPRDMVRIIQSIADYEHRSPTLTRRDMERALQMYFAKT
;
A
#
# COMPACT_ATOMS: atom_id res chain seq x y z
N PHE A 1 26.11 7.59 -9.73
CA PHE A 1 25.17 8.55 -9.14
C PHE A 1 25.08 8.52 -7.61
N LEU A 2 25.33 7.40 -6.91
CA LEU A 2 25.18 7.34 -5.43
C LEU A 2 26.40 7.82 -4.59
N ARG A 3 27.53 8.19 -5.23
CA ARG A 3 28.78 8.56 -4.53
C ARG A 3 28.67 9.83 -3.67
N ARG A 4 27.74 10.74 -3.97
CA ARG A 4 27.60 12.04 -3.27
C ARG A 4 26.45 12.09 -2.27
N ILE A 5 25.74 10.98 -2.05
CA ILE A 5 24.72 10.89 -0.99
C ILE A 5 25.44 10.48 0.31
N GLN A 6 25.54 11.42 1.25
CA GLN A 6 26.25 11.20 2.53
C GLN A 6 25.52 10.20 3.43
N ASN A 7 24.19 10.30 3.51
CA ASN A 7 23.37 9.45 4.37
C ASN A 7 22.81 8.25 3.58
N LYS A 8 23.28 7.06 3.93
CA LYS A 8 22.79 5.79 3.38
C LYS A 8 22.01 5.07 4.48
N ILE A 9 20.72 5.38 4.57
CA ILE A 9 19.83 4.76 5.55
C ILE A 9 19.24 3.50 4.93
N LYS A 10 19.52 2.36 5.55
CA LYS A 10 18.85 1.10 5.19
C LYS A 10 17.46 1.12 5.83
N VAL A 11 16.43 0.93 5.02
CA VAL A 11 15.06 0.69 5.50
C VAL A 11 14.79 -0.80 5.34
N ASP A 12 14.66 -1.47 6.48
CA ASP A 12 14.38 -2.90 6.53
C ASP A 12 12.91 -3.20 6.24
N THR A 13 12.62 -4.48 6.10
CA THR A 13 11.25 -4.99 6.02
C THR A 13 10.53 -4.78 7.35
N ILE A 14 9.22 -4.61 7.30
CA ILE A 14 8.41 -4.39 8.50
C ILE A 14 7.60 -5.64 8.86
N THR A 15 7.21 -5.75 10.12
CA THR A 15 6.31 -6.81 10.58
C THR A 15 4.86 -6.51 10.14
N PRO A 16 3.97 -7.52 10.11
CA PRO A 16 2.55 -7.31 9.81
C PRO A 16 1.90 -6.26 10.72
N GLU A 17 2.23 -6.25 12.01
CA GLU A 17 1.64 -5.31 12.98
C GLU A 17 2.05 -3.87 12.71
N ILE A 18 3.30 -3.65 12.28
CA ILE A 18 3.77 -2.33 11.86
C ILE A 18 3.10 -1.93 10.54
N PHE A 19 2.90 -2.88 9.63
CA PHE A 19 2.22 -2.64 8.36
C PHE A 19 0.79 -2.12 8.60
N ASP A 20 0.06 -2.75 9.51
CA ASP A 20 -1.32 -2.36 9.85
C ASP A 20 -1.39 -0.99 10.49
N GLN A 21 -0.49 -0.68 11.43
CA GLN A 21 -0.40 0.67 12.01
C GLN A 21 -0.10 1.75 10.97
N ILE A 22 0.72 1.44 9.96
CA ILE A 22 1.00 2.38 8.87
C ILE A 22 -0.25 2.54 8.00
N LEU A 23 -0.91 1.43 7.64
CA LEU A 23 -2.12 1.46 6.83
C LEU A 23 -3.23 2.27 7.50
N GLU A 24 -3.50 2.03 8.79
CA GLU A 24 -4.48 2.80 9.57
C GLU A 24 -4.20 4.31 9.54
N ARG A 25 -2.94 4.70 9.78
CA ARG A 25 -2.52 6.11 9.75
C ARG A 25 -2.70 6.71 8.35
N VAL A 26 -2.29 6.01 7.31
CA VAL A 26 -2.47 6.46 5.93
C VAL A 26 -3.96 6.59 5.61
N CYS A 27 -4.79 5.60 5.91
CA CYS A 27 -6.23 5.69 5.66
C CYS A 27 -6.86 6.89 6.39
N SER A 28 -6.44 7.15 7.63
CA SER A 28 -6.86 8.34 8.39
C SER A 28 -6.42 9.65 7.72
N ASP A 29 -5.16 9.76 7.28
CA ASP A 29 -4.62 10.94 6.60
C ASP A 29 -5.38 11.27 5.31
N TYR A 30 -5.81 10.24 4.58
CA TYR A 30 -6.53 10.37 3.31
C TYR A 30 -8.06 10.36 3.49
N GLN A 31 -8.56 10.28 4.73
CA GLN A 31 -9.98 10.21 5.08
C GLN A 31 -10.73 9.06 4.37
N ILE A 32 -10.06 7.93 4.17
CA ILE A 32 -10.63 6.74 3.53
C ILE A 32 -11.05 5.74 4.60
N VAL A 33 -12.32 5.34 4.57
CA VAL A 33 -12.83 4.23 5.38
C VAL A 33 -12.40 2.91 4.73
N PHE A 34 -11.88 1.99 5.53
CA PHE A 34 -11.49 0.67 5.08
C PHE A 34 -12.01 -0.41 6.03
N ASP A 35 -12.25 -1.59 5.47
CA ASP A 35 -12.65 -2.77 6.23
C ASP A 35 -11.39 -3.54 6.69
N PRO A 36 -11.32 -4.04 7.93
CA PRO A 36 -10.23 -4.90 8.39
C PRO A 36 -9.88 -6.04 7.42
N ASP A 37 -10.87 -6.63 6.74
CA ASP A 37 -10.65 -7.71 5.76
C ASP A 37 -9.77 -7.27 4.57
N VAL A 38 -9.77 -5.98 4.25
CA VAL A 38 -8.98 -5.41 3.14
C VAL A 38 -7.51 -5.24 3.53
N ALA A 39 -7.23 -4.96 4.80
CA ALA A 39 -5.86 -4.90 5.31
C ALA A 39 -5.18 -6.27 5.23
N ASP A 40 -5.88 -7.31 5.70
CA ASP A 40 -5.42 -8.70 5.67
C ASP A 40 -5.15 -9.16 4.24
N TYR A 41 -6.09 -8.85 3.34
CA TYR A 41 -5.93 -9.15 1.92
C TYR A 41 -4.71 -8.45 1.32
N LEU A 42 -4.52 -7.15 1.58
CA LEU A 42 -3.36 -6.41 1.08
C LEU A 42 -2.04 -7.03 1.59
N ARG A 43 -1.94 -7.38 2.88
CA ARG A 43 -0.74 -8.02 3.43
C ARG A 43 -0.42 -9.34 2.72
N GLN A 44 -1.43 -10.18 2.48
CA GLN A 44 -1.26 -11.45 1.76
C GLN A 44 -0.77 -11.25 0.33
N GLN A 45 -1.29 -10.24 -0.38
CA GLN A 45 -0.87 -9.97 -1.76
C GLN A 45 0.53 -9.36 -1.85
N CYS A 46 0.94 -8.53 -0.88
CA CYS A 46 2.29 -7.98 -0.79
C CYS A 46 3.33 -9.02 -0.34
N ASN A 47 2.91 -10.08 0.34
CA ASN A 47 3.78 -11.12 0.87
C ASN A 47 3.17 -12.53 0.67
N PRO A 48 3.05 -13.01 -0.58
CA PRO A 48 2.48 -14.32 -0.85
C PRO A 48 3.34 -15.41 -0.20
N ASP A 49 2.68 -16.33 0.51
CA ASP A 49 3.27 -17.47 1.24
C ASP A 49 4.37 -17.11 2.25
N GLY A 50 4.45 -15.85 2.72
CA GLY A 50 5.52 -15.39 3.59
C GLY A 50 6.90 -15.33 2.93
N LYS A 51 6.97 -15.49 1.59
CA LYS A 51 8.22 -15.49 0.80
C LYS A 51 8.56 -14.11 0.22
N GLY A 52 7.61 -13.18 0.28
CA GLY A 52 7.78 -11.78 -0.10
C GLY A 52 8.29 -10.91 1.05
N VAL A 53 8.27 -9.60 0.83
CA VAL A 53 8.76 -8.60 1.79
C VAL A 53 7.71 -7.52 1.99
N LEU A 54 7.28 -7.32 3.23
CA LEU A 54 6.44 -6.18 3.58
C LEU A 54 7.29 -4.92 3.65
N ARG A 55 6.99 -3.95 2.78
CA ARG A 55 7.65 -2.65 2.74
C ARG A 55 6.73 -1.59 3.33
N ALA A 56 7.31 -0.66 4.09
CA ALA A 56 6.60 0.46 4.68
C ALA A 56 5.95 1.41 3.65
N CYS A 57 6.38 1.38 2.38
CA CYS A 57 5.79 2.20 1.33
C CYS A 57 4.47 1.65 0.77
N TYR A 58 4.24 0.34 0.82
CA TYR A 58 3.08 -0.29 0.16
C TYR A 58 1.73 0.29 0.61
N PRO A 59 1.44 0.50 1.91
CA PRO A 59 0.14 1.04 2.32
C PRO A 59 -0.16 2.40 1.67
N ARG A 60 0.82 3.31 1.68
CA ARG A 60 0.69 4.65 1.08
C ARG A 60 0.55 4.57 -0.43
N ASP A 61 1.33 3.72 -1.08
CA ASP A 61 1.29 3.57 -2.53
C ASP A 61 -0.08 3.04 -2.98
N MET A 62 -0.63 2.03 -2.29
CA MET A 62 -1.96 1.49 -2.58
C MET A 62 -3.05 2.53 -2.43
N VAL A 63 -3.08 3.24 -1.28
CA VAL A 63 -4.06 4.29 -1.03
C VAL A 63 -3.99 5.39 -2.09
N ARG A 64 -2.79 5.77 -2.51
CA ARG A 64 -2.61 6.79 -3.55
C ARG A 64 -3.15 6.34 -4.90
N ILE A 65 -2.94 5.07 -5.28
CA ILE A 65 -3.49 4.53 -6.54
C ILE A 65 -5.02 4.47 -6.48
N ILE A 66 -5.58 4.02 -5.35
CA ILE A 66 -7.03 3.96 -5.15
C ILE A 66 -7.65 5.36 -5.24
N GLN A 67 -7.00 6.36 -4.64
CA GLN A 67 -7.42 7.75 -4.77
C GLN A 67 -7.43 8.20 -6.23
N SER A 68 -6.35 7.95 -6.98
CA SER A 68 -6.29 8.28 -8.41
C SER A 68 -7.38 7.58 -9.23
N ILE A 69 -7.73 6.32 -8.91
CA ILE A 69 -8.83 5.59 -9.56
C ILE A 69 -10.16 6.28 -9.26
N ALA A 70 -10.43 6.63 -8.01
CA ALA A 70 -11.67 7.27 -7.60
C ALA A 70 -11.82 8.67 -8.21
N ASP A 71 -10.75 9.46 -8.23
CA ASP A 71 -10.69 10.78 -8.84
C ASP A 71 -10.98 10.70 -10.35
N TYR A 72 -10.37 9.72 -11.04
CA TYR A 72 -10.62 9.47 -12.46
C TYR A 72 -12.08 9.08 -12.74
N GLU A 73 -12.70 8.33 -11.84
CA GLU A 73 -14.10 7.87 -11.95
C GLU A 73 -15.11 8.88 -11.40
N HIS A 74 -14.67 10.08 -10.98
CA HIS A 74 -15.51 11.12 -10.38
C HIS A 74 -16.37 10.64 -9.20
N ARG A 75 -15.82 9.78 -8.35
CA ARG A 75 -16.49 9.25 -7.16
C ARG A 75 -15.63 9.45 -5.91
N SER A 76 -16.26 9.32 -4.75
CA SER A 76 -15.52 9.33 -3.48
C SER A 76 -14.60 8.11 -3.36
N PRO A 77 -13.36 8.28 -2.85
CA PRO A 77 -12.43 7.18 -2.65
C PRO A 77 -12.95 6.24 -1.56
N THR A 78 -13.04 4.96 -1.90
CA THR A 78 -13.43 3.90 -0.98
C THR A 78 -12.49 2.72 -1.15
N LEU A 79 -12.08 2.11 -0.04
CA LEU A 79 -11.19 0.95 -0.03
C LEU A 79 -11.99 -0.33 -0.26
N THR A 80 -12.51 -0.49 -1.48
CA THR A 80 -13.21 -1.72 -1.90
C THR A 80 -12.20 -2.79 -2.32
N ARG A 81 -12.56 -4.08 -2.18
CA ARG A 81 -11.75 -5.19 -2.70
C ARG A 81 -11.39 -5.02 -4.18
N ARG A 82 -12.36 -4.56 -4.99
CA ARG A 82 -12.16 -4.30 -6.42
C ARG A 82 -11.11 -3.22 -6.70
N ASP A 83 -11.15 -2.12 -5.95
CA ASP A 83 -10.19 -1.02 -6.13
C ASP A 83 -8.80 -1.42 -5.63
N MET A 84 -8.73 -2.21 -4.56
CA MET A 84 -7.48 -2.79 -4.07
C MET A 84 -6.85 -3.73 -5.11
N GLU A 85 -7.64 -4.64 -5.71
CA GLU A 85 -7.17 -5.55 -6.75
C GLU A 85 -6.62 -4.78 -7.97
N ARG A 86 -7.32 -3.73 -8.40
CA ARG A 86 -6.83 -2.85 -9.47
C ARG A 86 -5.54 -2.14 -9.08
N ALA A 87 -5.46 -1.60 -7.87
CA ALA A 87 -4.26 -0.92 -7.38
C ALA A 87 -3.05 -1.86 -7.31
N LEU A 88 -3.25 -3.08 -6.81
CA LEU A 88 -2.22 -4.13 -6.77
C LEU A 88 -1.76 -4.53 -8.17
N GLN A 89 -2.69 -4.72 -9.10
CA GLN A 89 -2.35 -5.04 -10.50
C GLN A 89 -1.55 -3.91 -11.17
N MET A 90 -1.92 -2.65 -10.93
CA MET A 90 -1.20 -1.49 -11.47
C MET A 90 0.19 -1.34 -10.85
N TYR A 91 0.33 -1.58 -9.55
CA TYR A 91 1.60 -1.42 -8.83
C TYR A 91 2.58 -2.55 -9.10
N PHE A 92 2.12 -3.79 -9.04
CA PHE A 92 2.91 -5.00 -9.28
C PHE A 92 2.86 -5.46 -10.74
N ALA A 93 2.37 -4.60 -11.66
CA ALA A 93 2.29 -4.89 -13.08
C ALA A 93 3.63 -5.46 -13.57
N LYS A 94 3.62 -6.72 -13.99
CA LYS A 94 4.75 -7.33 -14.69
C LYS A 94 4.73 -6.79 -16.11
N THR A 95 5.81 -6.09 -16.49
CA THR A 95 6.12 -5.87 -17.90
C THR A 95 6.62 -7.18 -18.51
#